data_AF-A0A4R5EN07-F1
#
_entry.id   AF-A0A4R5EN07-F1
#
_cell.length_a   1.000
_cell.length_b   1.000
_cell.length_c   1.000
_cell.angle_alpha   90.00
_cell.angle_beta   90.00
_cell.angle_gamma   90.00
#
_symmetry.space_group_name_H-M   'P 1'
#
loop_
_entity.id
_entity.type
_entity.pdbx_description
1 polymer ?
#
loop_
_entity_poly.entity_id
_entity_poly.type
_entity_poly.pdbx_seq_one_letter_code
_entity_poly.pdbx_strand_id
1 'polypeptide(L)'
;MAALERSGGGERQVLGVFVKEDAKGGWRAGHWLTFKGRPPQIDRDREGYALAASESGLPEAHAGYLGGDDDALVPDSYTSNARDQEVGDWTVERGAVTPGPGDSYALRTEDGGALVWYAVKEERTLAGGKASTLPEEVRDHLEKNGDEPGETVRTTWQWLVIGYAPESGKGRILGESVSLVAAR
;
A
#
# COMPACT_ATOMS: atom_id res chain seq x y z
N MET A 1 7.03 -22.70 8.61
CA MET A 1 5.69 -23.03 9.13
C MET A 1 4.81 -21.85 8.77
N ALA A 2 3.94 -21.96 7.77
CA ALA A 2 3.06 -20.86 7.34
C ALA A 2 1.68 -21.11 7.97
N ALA A 3 1.25 -20.19 8.83
CA ALA A 3 -0.10 -20.21 9.40
C ALA A 3 -1.06 -19.63 8.35
N LEU A 4 -1.86 -20.51 7.77
CA LEU A 4 -2.95 -20.18 6.87
C LEU A 4 -4.15 -19.78 7.73
N GLU A 5 -4.46 -18.50 7.86
CA GLU A 5 -5.70 -18.10 8.52
C GLU A 5 -6.87 -18.31 7.54
N ARG A 6 -7.60 -19.40 7.74
CA ARG A 6 -8.93 -19.58 7.15
C ARG A 6 -9.92 -18.74 7.95
N SER A 7 -10.20 -17.52 7.49
CA SER A 7 -11.38 -16.78 7.94
C SER A 7 -12.51 -16.94 6.92
N GLY A 8 -13.56 -17.65 7.34
CA GLY A 8 -14.90 -17.77 6.76
C GLY A 8 -15.16 -17.35 5.31
N GLY A 9 -15.05 -18.31 4.36
CA GLY A 9 -16.01 -18.39 3.25
C GLY A 9 -15.67 -17.73 1.91
N GLY A 10 -14.44 -17.28 1.68
CA GLY A 10 -13.96 -16.92 0.34
C GLY A 10 -12.45 -17.12 0.23
N GLU A 11 -11.97 -17.71 -0.87
CA GLU A 11 -10.53 -17.87 -1.10
C GLU A 11 -9.87 -16.48 -1.21
N ARG A 12 -9.20 -16.04 -0.16
CA ARG A 12 -8.33 -14.86 -0.19
C ARG A 12 -6.94 -15.32 -0.62
N GLN A 13 -6.51 -14.91 -1.81
CA GLN A 13 -5.14 -15.17 -2.26
C GLN A 13 -4.19 -14.20 -1.55
N VAL A 14 -3.14 -14.78 -0.97
CA VAL A 14 -2.06 -14.07 -0.28
C VAL A 14 -0.83 -14.14 -1.17
N LEU A 15 -0.19 -12.99 -1.41
CA LEU A 15 1.14 -12.96 -2.02
C LEU A 15 2.15 -12.43 -1.00
N GLY A 16 3.12 -13.27 -0.69
CA GLY A 16 4.22 -12.97 0.21
C GLY A 16 5.52 -12.73 -0.56
N VAL A 17 6.12 -11.55 -0.41
CA VAL A 17 7.50 -11.31 -0.88
C VAL A 17 8.43 -11.67 0.27
N PHE A 18 9.34 -12.60 0.03
CA PHE A 18 10.42 -12.90 0.96
C PHE A 18 11.72 -12.33 0.41
N VAL A 19 12.41 -11.57 1.25
CA VAL A 19 13.68 -10.96 0.92
C VAL A 19 14.79 -11.62 1.71
N LYS A 20 15.97 -11.65 1.12
CA LYS A 20 17.18 -12.16 1.73
C LYS A 20 18.27 -11.12 1.51
N GLU A 21 18.67 -10.46 2.59
CA GLU A 21 19.57 -9.30 2.57
C GLU A 21 20.98 -9.65 2.06
N ASP A 22 21.43 -10.89 2.30
CA ASP A 22 22.71 -11.39 1.78
C ASP A 22 22.66 -12.90 1.51
N ALA A 23 23.60 -13.44 0.73
CA ALA A 23 23.61 -14.84 0.32
C ALA A 23 23.63 -15.87 1.48
N LYS A 24 24.07 -15.48 2.69
CA LYS A 24 24.15 -16.32 3.88
C LYS A 24 22.97 -16.11 4.84
N GLY A 25 22.22 -15.02 4.71
CA GLY A 25 21.09 -14.64 5.55
C GLY A 25 19.89 -15.61 5.45
N GLY A 26 19.02 -15.53 6.46
CA GLY A 26 17.72 -16.19 6.42
C GLY A 26 16.75 -15.42 5.53
N TRP A 27 15.77 -16.13 4.94
CA TRP A 27 14.64 -15.49 4.28
C TRP A 27 13.75 -14.79 5.32
N ARG A 28 13.38 -13.54 5.06
CA ARG A 28 12.45 -12.75 5.88
C ARG A 28 11.27 -12.33 5.02
N ALA A 29 10.07 -12.33 5.59
CA ALA A 29 8.92 -11.76 4.91
C ALA A 29 9.12 -10.24 4.82
N GLY A 30 9.14 -9.70 3.59
CA GLY A 30 9.18 -8.27 3.30
C GLY A 30 7.78 -7.67 3.12
N HIS A 31 6.88 -8.37 2.42
CA HIS A 31 5.49 -7.94 2.22
C HIS A 31 4.53 -9.13 2.26
N TRP A 32 3.36 -8.95 2.85
CA TRP A 32 2.25 -9.92 2.83
C TRP A 32 0.96 -9.16 2.51
N LEU A 33 0.41 -9.35 1.30
CA LEU A 33 -0.82 -8.66 0.89
C LEU A 33 -1.84 -9.63 0.30
N THR A 34 -3.11 -9.37 0.59
CA THR A 34 -4.22 -9.97 -0.16
C THR A 34 -4.47 -9.15 -1.41
N PHE A 35 -4.77 -9.80 -2.54
CA PHE A 35 -5.04 -9.10 -3.79
C PHE A 35 -6.29 -9.67 -4.50
N LYS A 36 -6.90 -8.84 -5.35
CA LYS A 36 -8.09 -9.19 -6.12
C LYS A 36 -7.75 -9.92 -7.41
N GLY A 37 -8.65 -10.82 -7.80
CA GLY A 37 -8.58 -11.51 -9.08
C GLY A 37 -7.45 -12.53 -9.14
N ARG A 38 -7.14 -12.98 -10.36
CA ARG A 38 -6.03 -13.90 -10.61
C ARG A 38 -4.76 -13.05 -10.81
N PRO A 39 -3.63 -13.39 -10.15
CA PRO A 39 -2.40 -12.65 -10.37
C PRO A 39 -1.95 -12.88 -11.82
N PRO A 40 -1.32 -11.88 -12.46
CA PRO A 40 -0.72 -12.08 -13.77
C PRO A 40 0.31 -13.22 -13.69
N GLN A 41 0.47 -13.96 -14.79
CA GLN A 41 1.47 -15.02 -14.83
C GLN A 41 2.87 -14.39 -14.82
N ILE A 42 3.73 -14.89 -13.94
CA ILE A 42 5.10 -14.40 -13.79
C ILE A 42 5.99 -15.07 -14.81
N ASP A 43 6.73 -14.25 -15.55
CA ASP A 43 7.72 -14.70 -16.51
C ASP A 43 8.94 -15.30 -15.79
N ARG A 44 9.48 -16.38 -16.35
CA ARG A 44 10.53 -17.19 -15.73
C ARG A 44 11.65 -17.49 -16.70
N ASP A 45 12.87 -17.59 -16.17
CA ASP A 45 13.99 -18.09 -16.94
C ASP A 45 13.89 -19.60 -17.23
N ARG A 46 14.88 -20.14 -17.95
CA ARG A 46 14.94 -21.56 -18.32
C ARG A 46 15.05 -22.52 -17.12
N GLU A 47 15.46 -22.01 -15.97
CA GLU A 47 15.59 -22.78 -14.73
C GLU A 47 14.33 -22.67 -13.84
N GLY A 48 13.37 -21.81 -14.23
CA GLY A 48 12.11 -21.61 -13.54
C GLY A 48 12.12 -20.48 -12.52
N TYR A 49 13.18 -19.66 -12.46
CA TYR A 49 13.24 -18.51 -11.56
C TYR A 49 12.49 -17.31 -12.15
N ALA A 50 11.77 -16.58 -11.30
CA ALA A 50 11.05 -15.38 -11.70
C ALA A 50 12.02 -14.29 -12.19
N LEU A 51 11.67 -13.64 -13.30
CA LEU A 51 12.47 -12.55 -13.87
C LEU A 51 12.16 -11.23 -13.16
N ALA A 52 13.20 -10.50 -12.77
CA ALA A 52 13.07 -9.15 -12.23
C ALA A 52 12.61 -8.14 -13.31
N ALA A 53 11.88 -7.12 -12.89
CA ALA A 53 11.45 -6.00 -13.72
C ALA A 53 11.74 -4.66 -13.02
N SER A 54 11.47 -3.55 -13.72
CA SER A 54 11.38 -2.23 -13.08
C SER A 54 9.94 -1.98 -12.61
N GLU A 55 9.78 -1.18 -11.56
CA GLU A 55 8.46 -0.74 -11.04
C GLU A 55 7.66 0.13 -12.03
N SER A 56 8.29 0.56 -13.13
CA SER A 56 7.63 1.25 -14.25
C SER A 56 6.89 2.53 -13.84
N GLY A 57 7.39 3.24 -12.83
CA GLY A 57 6.80 4.49 -12.32
C GLY A 57 5.48 4.32 -11.57
N LEU A 58 5.10 3.07 -11.23
CA LEU A 58 3.82 2.80 -10.57
C LEU A 58 3.70 3.42 -9.17
N PRO A 59 4.76 3.50 -8.33
CA PRO A 59 4.69 4.20 -7.06
C PRO A 59 4.36 5.69 -7.23
N GLU A 60 5.00 6.37 -8.19
CA GLU A 60 4.77 7.77 -8.51
C GLU A 60 3.35 7.99 -9.03
N ALA A 61 2.90 7.13 -9.95
CA ALA A 61 1.54 7.17 -10.47
C ALA A 61 0.50 7.02 -9.35
N HIS A 62 0.75 6.14 -8.38
CA HIS A 62 -0.15 5.96 -7.24
C HIS A 62 -0.12 7.12 -6.26
N ALA A 63 1.06 7.67 -5.95
CA ALA A 63 1.17 8.86 -5.12
C ALA A 63 0.48 10.07 -5.76
N GLY A 64 0.69 10.30 -7.06
CA GLY A 64 0.00 11.32 -7.85
C GLY A 64 -1.51 11.12 -7.82
N TYR A 65 -1.95 9.87 -7.96
CA TYR A 65 -3.36 9.53 -7.84
C TYR A 65 -3.94 9.87 -6.48
N LEU A 66 -3.35 9.46 -5.37
CA LEU A 66 -3.86 9.83 -4.05
C LEU A 66 -3.84 11.35 -3.81
N GLY A 67 -2.93 12.07 -4.49
CA GLY A 67 -2.87 13.53 -4.53
C GLY A 67 -3.89 14.22 -5.46
N GLY A 68 -4.65 13.48 -6.27
CA GLY A 68 -5.73 14.00 -7.13
C GLY A 68 -5.53 13.87 -8.63
N ASP A 69 -4.45 13.24 -9.11
CA ASP A 69 -4.20 13.01 -10.55
C ASP A 69 -4.80 11.68 -11.05
N ASP A 70 -5.68 11.72 -12.05
CA ASP A 70 -6.37 10.54 -12.59
C ASP A 70 -5.78 9.95 -13.87
N ASP A 71 -4.64 10.47 -14.33
CA ASP A 71 -4.17 10.17 -15.68
C ASP A 71 -3.37 8.87 -15.79
N ALA A 72 -2.67 8.46 -14.73
CA ALA A 72 -1.73 7.33 -14.79
C ALA A 72 -2.30 5.98 -14.29
N LEU A 73 -3.39 5.97 -13.53
CA LEU A 73 -4.01 4.77 -12.97
C LEU A 73 -5.43 4.55 -13.48
N VAL A 74 -5.85 3.28 -13.54
CA VAL A 74 -7.27 2.93 -13.66
C VAL A 74 -7.87 2.96 -12.25
N PRO A 75 -8.81 3.87 -11.96
CA PRO A 75 -9.48 3.92 -10.66
C PRO A 75 -10.26 2.62 -10.43
N ASP A 76 -10.25 2.16 -9.19
CA ASP A 76 -11.04 1.06 -8.69
C ASP A 76 -11.58 1.40 -7.28
N SER A 77 -12.24 0.45 -6.62
CA SER A 77 -12.77 0.70 -5.29
C SER A 77 -11.70 0.96 -4.22
N TYR A 78 -10.47 0.45 -4.38
CA TYR A 78 -9.39 0.68 -3.40
C TYR A 78 -8.92 2.13 -3.50
N THR A 79 -8.52 2.51 -4.71
CA THR A 79 -8.03 3.84 -5.03
C THR A 79 -9.09 4.93 -4.88
N SER A 80 -10.36 4.67 -5.25
CA SER A 80 -11.43 5.65 -5.09
C SER A 80 -11.83 5.84 -3.62
N ASN A 81 -12.02 4.77 -2.85
CA ASN A 81 -12.37 4.89 -1.44
C ASN A 81 -11.24 5.53 -0.61
N ALA A 82 -9.98 5.30 -1.00
CA ALA A 82 -8.82 5.96 -0.42
C ALA A 82 -8.93 7.48 -0.51
N ARG A 83 -9.50 8.00 -1.60
CA ARG A 83 -9.69 9.44 -1.82
C ARG A 83 -10.82 10.05 -1.01
N ASP A 84 -11.82 9.26 -0.62
CA ASP A 84 -13.07 9.76 -0.04
C ASP A 84 -13.22 9.44 1.46
N GLN A 85 -12.12 9.18 2.18
CA GLN A 85 -12.18 8.86 3.61
C GLN A 85 -12.59 10.06 4.48
N GLU A 86 -13.85 10.08 4.89
CA GLU A 86 -14.35 10.90 5.99
C GLU A 86 -13.81 10.39 7.34
N VAL A 87 -13.51 11.31 8.26
CA VAL A 87 -13.00 10.99 9.60
C VAL A 87 -13.90 11.60 10.66
N GLY A 88 -15.05 10.97 10.92
CA GLY A 88 -16.00 11.46 11.91
C GLY A 88 -16.44 12.90 11.63
N ASP A 89 -16.29 13.79 12.62
CA ASP A 89 -16.56 15.23 12.50
C ASP A 89 -15.30 16.06 12.18
N TRP A 90 -14.17 15.42 11.88
CA TRP A 90 -12.92 16.09 11.57
C TRP A 90 -12.87 16.54 10.10
N THR A 91 -12.40 17.76 9.88
CA THR A 91 -11.99 18.20 8.54
C THR A 91 -10.65 17.57 8.21
N VAL A 92 -10.58 16.88 7.07
CA VAL A 92 -9.36 16.23 6.58
C VAL A 92 -8.69 17.10 5.52
N GLU A 93 -7.53 17.64 5.84
CA GLU A 93 -6.65 18.29 4.86
C GLU A 93 -5.55 17.29 4.45
N ARG A 94 -5.50 16.95 3.17
CA ARG A 94 -4.41 16.13 2.63
C ARG A 94 -3.12 16.94 2.53
N GLY A 95 -2.05 16.38 3.07
CA GLY A 95 -0.69 16.85 2.92
C GLY A 95 0.01 16.17 1.74
N ALA A 96 1.33 16.00 1.88
CA ALA A 96 2.14 15.36 0.85
C ALA A 96 1.81 13.86 0.73
N VAL A 97 1.76 13.38 -0.51
CA VAL A 97 1.75 11.95 -0.83
C VAL A 97 2.99 11.63 -1.67
N THR A 98 3.80 10.69 -1.21
CA THR A 98 5.10 10.39 -1.83
C THR A 98 5.35 8.88 -1.89
N PRO A 99 6.05 8.37 -2.93
CA PRO A 99 6.57 7.01 -2.93
C PRO A 99 7.43 6.70 -1.70
N GLY A 100 7.43 5.44 -1.30
CA GLY A 100 8.15 4.94 -0.12
C GLY A 100 7.35 5.05 1.19
N PRO A 101 7.97 4.73 2.34
CA PRO A 101 9.39 4.42 2.50
C PRO A 101 9.76 3.00 2.04
N GLY A 102 11.04 2.78 1.75
CA GLY A 102 11.61 1.47 1.40
C GLY A 102 11.71 1.22 -0.10
N ASP A 103 12.34 0.10 -0.42
CA ASP A 103 12.53 -0.34 -1.81
C ASP A 103 11.23 -0.91 -2.38
N SER A 104 11.03 -0.68 -3.67
CA SER A 104 10.04 -1.43 -4.44
C SER A 104 10.66 -2.68 -5.04
N TYR A 105 9.80 -3.67 -5.26
CA TYR A 105 10.13 -4.92 -5.92
C TYR A 105 9.23 -5.10 -7.13
N ALA A 106 9.78 -5.63 -8.22
CA ALA A 106 8.99 -5.90 -9.42
C ALA A 106 9.41 -7.20 -10.10
N LEU A 107 8.42 -7.97 -10.54
CA LEU A 107 8.59 -9.18 -11.34
C LEU A 107 7.96 -8.99 -12.71
N ARG A 108 8.65 -9.43 -13.75
CA ARG A 108 8.13 -9.42 -15.11
C ARG A 108 6.97 -10.41 -15.24
N THR A 109 5.94 -10.01 -15.98
CA THR A 109 4.80 -10.87 -16.30
C THR A 109 4.92 -11.41 -17.73
N GLU A 110 4.34 -12.57 -18.00
CA GLU A 110 4.43 -13.25 -19.32
C GLU A 110 3.84 -12.39 -20.46
N ASP A 111 2.95 -11.46 -20.14
CA ASP A 111 2.35 -10.51 -21.08
C ASP A 111 3.19 -9.24 -21.32
N GLY A 112 4.44 -9.19 -20.83
CA GLY A 112 5.36 -8.08 -21.01
C GLY A 112 5.26 -6.96 -19.97
N GLY A 113 4.29 -7.02 -19.06
CA GLY A 113 4.13 -6.08 -17.95
C GLY A 113 5.02 -6.38 -16.73
N ALA A 114 4.65 -5.77 -15.61
CA ALA A 114 5.27 -5.96 -14.31
C ALA A 114 4.24 -6.06 -13.17
N LEU A 115 4.44 -7.03 -12.28
CA LEU A 115 3.80 -7.08 -10.97
C LEU A 115 4.72 -6.40 -9.96
N VAL A 116 4.23 -5.38 -9.25
CA VAL A 116 5.03 -4.45 -8.46
C VAL A 116 4.54 -4.41 -7.01
N TRP A 117 5.46 -4.45 -6.06
CA TRP A 117 5.24 -4.22 -4.64
C TRP A 117 6.00 -3.00 -4.21
N TYR A 118 5.34 -2.08 -3.52
CA TYR A 118 5.93 -0.80 -3.14
C TYR A 118 5.20 -0.20 -1.94
N ALA A 119 5.73 0.90 -1.43
CA ALA A 119 5.10 1.69 -0.40
C ALA A 119 4.72 3.08 -0.91
N VAL A 120 3.69 3.67 -0.30
CA VAL A 120 3.35 5.10 -0.43
C VAL A 120 3.15 5.68 0.96
N LYS A 121 3.70 6.86 1.20
CA LYS A 121 3.52 7.63 2.42
C LYS A 121 2.52 8.74 2.14
N GLU A 122 1.54 8.87 3.02
CA GLU A 122 0.53 9.92 2.97
C GLU A 122 0.53 10.71 4.30
N GLU A 123 0.57 12.02 4.20
CA GLU A 123 0.40 12.92 5.34
C GLU A 123 -1.01 13.51 5.33
N ARG A 124 -1.65 13.59 6.50
CA ARG A 124 -2.96 14.23 6.67
C ARG A 124 -2.97 15.10 7.90
N THR A 125 -3.69 16.21 7.82
CA THR A 125 -4.02 17.05 8.97
C THR A 125 -5.51 16.94 9.24
N LEU A 126 -5.87 16.55 10.46
CA LEU A 126 -7.24 16.49 10.96
C LEU A 126 -7.46 17.74 11.81
N ALA A 127 -8.50 18.53 11.54
CA ALA A 127 -8.81 19.73 12.32
C ALA A 127 -10.26 19.80 12.80
N GLY A 128 -10.45 20.39 13.99
CA GLY A 128 -11.74 20.88 14.49
C GLY A 128 -12.76 19.84 14.96
N GLY A 129 -12.41 18.55 14.99
CA GLY A 129 -13.30 17.48 15.45
C GLY A 129 -13.16 17.17 16.94
N LYS A 130 -13.97 16.23 17.42
CA LYS A 130 -13.91 15.78 18.82
C LYS A 130 -12.89 14.66 18.98
N ALA A 131 -12.14 14.67 20.09
CA ALA A 131 -11.20 13.59 20.41
C ALA A 131 -11.85 12.19 20.32
N SER A 132 -13.11 12.04 20.77
CA SER A 132 -13.82 10.75 20.79
C SER A 132 -14.26 10.23 19.41
N THR A 133 -14.23 11.06 18.38
CA THR A 133 -14.60 10.69 17.00
C THR A 133 -13.39 10.37 16.13
N LEU A 134 -12.17 10.53 16.67
CA LEU A 134 -10.95 10.10 16.00
C LEU A 134 -10.96 8.58 15.80
N PRO A 135 -10.37 8.08 14.69
CA PRO A 135 -10.15 6.66 14.49
C PRO A 135 -9.40 6.07 15.68
N GLU A 136 -9.78 4.86 16.08
CA GLU A 136 -9.18 4.14 17.22
C GLU A 136 -7.65 4.08 17.11
N GLU A 137 -7.13 3.70 15.94
CA GLU A 137 -5.67 3.62 15.69
C GLU A 137 -4.95 4.96 15.92
N VAL A 138 -5.59 6.09 15.60
CA VAL A 138 -5.02 7.43 15.86
C VAL A 138 -5.02 7.75 17.34
N ARG A 139 -6.12 7.45 18.06
CA ARG A 139 -6.21 7.65 19.50
C ARG A 139 -5.20 6.80 20.26
N ASP A 140 -5.07 5.53 19.90
CA ASP A 140 -4.13 4.59 20.50
C ASP A 140 -2.68 5.04 20.30
N HIS A 141 -2.37 5.60 19.12
CA HIS A 141 -1.03 6.11 18.82
C HIS A 141 -0.69 7.35 19.64
N LEU A 142 -1.63 8.29 19.77
CA LEU A 142 -1.46 9.48 20.60
C LEU A 142 -1.28 9.09 22.09
N GLU A 143 -2.16 8.24 22.61
CA GLU A 143 -2.09 7.76 24.00
C GLU A 143 -0.76 7.05 24.29
N LYS A 144 -0.31 6.18 23.38
CA LYS A 144 0.97 5.47 23.50
C LYS A 144 2.18 6.41 23.57
N ASN A 145 2.11 7.56 22.91
CA ASN A 145 3.17 8.56 22.90
C ASN A 145 3.03 9.60 24.02
N GLY A 146 1.95 9.55 24.81
CA GLY A 146 1.64 10.53 25.85
C GLY A 146 1.12 11.86 25.31
N ASP A 147 0.64 11.88 24.06
CA ASP A 147 0.04 13.04 23.42
C ASP A 147 -1.48 13.04 23.61
N GLU A 148 -2.06 14.22 23.85
CA GLU A 148 -3.51 14.40 23.84
C GLU A 148 -3.94 14.97 22.48
N PRO A 149 -5.07 14.51 21.91
CA PRO A 149 -5.60 15.09 20.68
C PRO A 149 -5.99 16.55 20.88
N GLY A 150 -5.17 17.46 20.36
CA GLY A 150 -5.44 18.90 20.34
C GLY A 150 -6.49 19.30 19.30
N GLU A 151 -6.62 20.60 19.02
CA GLU A 151 -7.51 21.12 17.95
C GLU A 151 -7.12 20.63 16.55
N THR A 152 -5.89 20.16 16.40
CA THR A 152 -5.32 19.65 15.16
C THR A 152 -4.50 18.40 15.46
N VAL A 153 -4.66 17.37 14.63
CA VAL A 153 -3.87 16.13 14.69
C VAL A 153 -3.23 15.89 13.33
N ARG A 154 -1.91 15.77 13.29
CA ARG A 154 -1.14 15.40 12.10
C ARG A 154 -0.88 13.91 12.11
N THR A 155 -1.31 13.25 11.05
CA THR A 155 -1.13 11.81 10.87
C THR A 155 -0.24 11.51 9.67
N THR A 156 0.55 10.45 9.77
CA THR A 156 1.32 9.87 8.68
C THR A 156 0.88 8.43 8.51
N TRP A 157 0.46 8.10 7.31
CA TRP A 157 0.00 6.78 6.91
C TRP A 157 0.98 6.17 5.93
N GLN A 158 1.17 4.86 6.03
CA GLN A 158 1.91 4.08 5.06
C GLN A 158 0.99 3.07 4.41
N TRP A 159 1.01 3.09 3.08
CA TRP A 159 0.34 2.16 2.20
C TRP A 159 1.38 1.15 1.75
N LEU A 160 1.11 -0.13 1.94
CA LEU A 160 1.83 -1.22 1.29
C LEU A 160 0.97 -1.74 0.16
N VAL A 161 1.48 -1.70 -1.06
CA VAL A 161 0.67 -1.85 -2.26
C VAL A 161 1.24 -2.94 -3.14
N ILE A 162 0.34 -3.72 -3.74
CA ILE A 162 0.63 -4.56 -4.89
C ILE A 162 -0.15 -4.02 -6.09
N GLY A 163 0.56 -3.71 -7.16
CA GLY A 163 0.01 -3.18 -8.39
C GLY A 163 0.53 -3.90 -9.63
N TYR A 164 -0.15 -3.68 -10.74
CA TYR A 164 0.25 -4.17 -12.05
C TYR A 164 0.46 -3.00 -13.00
N ALA A 165 1.64 -2.95 -13.60
CA ALA A 165 1.99 -2.03 -14.67
C ALA A 165 1.99 -2.83 -15.99
N PRO A 166 1.06 -2.56 -16.93
CA PRO A 166 1.11 -3.19 -18.25
C PRO A 166 2.31 -2.68 -19.05
N GLU A 167 2.71 -3.42 -20.11
CA GLU A 167 3.73 -2.94 -21.07
C GLU A 167 3.33 -1.59 -21.70
N SER A 168 2.03 -1.37 -21.89
CA SER A 168 1.48 -0.08 -22.33
C SER A 168 0.12 0.20 -21.70
N GLY A 169 -0.17 1.48 -21.43
CA GLY A 169 -1.42 1.94 -20.84
C GLY A 169 -1.31 2.25 -19.35
N LYS A 170 -2.48 2.30 -18.68
CA LYS A 170 -2.58 2.71 -17.27
C LYS A 170 -2.33 1.55 -16.30
N GLY A 171 -1.65 1.85 -15.19
CA GLY A 171 -1.44 0.91 -14.09
C GLY A 171 -2.73 0.58 -13.33
N ARG A 172 -2.68 -0.49 -12.53
CA ARG A 172 -3.81 -0.93 -11.68
C ARG A 172 -3.33 -1.30 -10.29
N ILE A 173 -4.10 -0.94 -9.27
CA ILE A 173 -3.88 -1.42 -7.91
C ILE A 173 -4.63 -2.74 -7.74
N LEU A 174 -3.91 -3.78 -7.32
CA LEU A 174 -4.47 -5.13 -7.13
C LEU A 174 -4.81 -5.41 -5.67
N GLY A 175 -4.13 -4.74 -4.75
CA GLY A 175 -4.37 -4.83 -3.32
C GLY A 175 -3.49 -3.86 -2.56
N GLU A 176 -3.93 -3.50 -1.36
CA GLU A 176 -3.24 -2.56 -0.49
C GLU A 176 -3.52 -2.89 0.99
N SER A 177 -2.60 -2.46 1.84
CA SER A 177 -2.77 -2.40 3.29
C SER A 177 -2.32 -1.03 3.75
N VAL A 178 -3.11 -0.39 4.60
CA VAL A 178 -2.84 0.95 5.11
C VAL A 178 -2.66 0.87 6.62
N SER A 179 -1.63 1.51 7.15
CA SER A 179 -1.35 1.54 8.58
C SER A 179 -0.86 2.91 9.01
N LEU A 180 -1.23 3.33 10.21
CA LEU A 180 -0.74 4.55 10.82
C LEU A 180 0.72 4.37 11.26
N VAL A 181 1.58 5.28 10.82
CA VAL A 181 2.99 5.32 11.20
C VAL A 181 3.25 6.34 12.30
N ALA A 182 2.55 7.47 12.25
CA ALA A 182 2.68 8.52 13.25
C ALA A 182 1.37 9.30 13.43
N ALA A 183 1.10 9.71 14.66
CA ALA A 183 0.09 10.72 15.00
C ALA A 183 0.67 11.66 16.07
N ARG A 184 0.40 12.96 15.95
CA ARG A 184 0.86 14.02 16.87
C ARG A 184 0.04 15.30 16.71
#